data_AF-A0A9P6AKE9-F1
#
_entry.id   AF-A0A9P6AKE9-F1
#
_cell.length_a   1.000
_cell.length_b   1.000
_cell.length_c   1.000
_cell.angle_alpha   90.00
_cell.angle_beta   90.00
_cell.angle_gamma   90.00
#
_symmetry.space_group_name_H-M   'P 1'
#
loop_
_entity.id
_entity.type
_entity.pdbx_description
1 polymer ?
#
loop_
_entity_poly.entity_id
_entity_poly.type
_entity_poly.pdbx_seq_one_letter_code
_entity_poly.pdbx_strand_id
1 'polypeptide(L)'
;MDRASLARKLHRHLASSPPPESRPSEYGLHPQFFPLSHAALSFLHGGISPTRVSPPEITKKERQPPPHPPNPYPGLPGDATDAEHDLYGTNGPLWYRGWALDDEHVVCREVDAVLEKTGTRRLIMGHTPTFDRMVSRCDGKIILIDTGISSAYGGVLSALDIKYSLIPIDDSVQSAPGTRAPASAKAEKYLEQEIIQAIYPGKRDVFVSHEREIAGHAL
;
A
#
# COMPACT_ATOMS: atom_id res chain seq x y z
N MET A 1 43.63 0.12 -26.96
CA MET A 1 43.09 -0.99 -26.14
C MET A 1 41.63 -0.67 -25.88
N ASP A 2 40.74 -1.42 -26.52
CA ASP A 2 39.32 -1.12 -26.69
C ASP A 2 38.46 -1.99 -25.76
N ARG A 3 37.46 -1.40 -25.11
CA ARG A 3 36.64 -1.97 -24.02
C ARG A 3 35.69 -3.08 -24.47
N ALA A 4 35.67 -3.42 -25.77
CA ALA A 4 34.86 -4.50 -26.33
C ALA A 4 35.51 -5.91 -26.26
N SER A 5 36.80 -6.02 -25.89
CA SER A 5 37.51 -7.33 -25.92
C SER A 5 37.43 -8.12 -24.59
N LEU A 6 37.02 -7.50 -23.48
CA LEU A 6 36.95 -8.18 -22.18
C LEU A 6 35.65 -9.00 -21.97
N ALA A 7 34.60 -8.71 -22.73
CA ALA A 7 33.29 -9.34 -22.57
C ALA A 7 33.15 -10.73 -23.26
N ARG A 8 34.11 -11.14 -24.09
CA ARG A 8 34.06 -12.45 -24.80
C ARG A 8 34.91 -13.55 -24.17
N LYS A 9 35.69 -13.25 -23.12
CA LYS A 9 36.56 -14.22 -22.45
C LYS A 9 35.97 -14.86 -21.19
N LEU A 10 34.77 -14.43 -20.75
CA LEU A 10 34.04 -15.06 -19.64
C LEU A 10 32.93 -16.04 -20.07
N HIS A 11 32.77 -16.29 -21.36
CA HIS A 11 31.67 -17.10 -21.90
C HIS A 11 32.05 -18.54 -22.30
N ARG A 12 33.13 -19.11 -21.75
CA ARG A 12 33.60 -20.43 -22.21
C ARG A 12 34.22 -21.37 -21.18
N HIS A 13 33.83 -21.29 -19.90
CA HIS A 13 34.34 -22.25 -18.90
C HIS A 13 33.37 -22.81 -17.85
N LEU A 14 32.06 -22.82 -18.10
CA LEU A 14 31.14 -23.59 -17.25
C LEU A 14 30.15 -24.37 -18.12
N ALA A 15 30.64 -25.41 -18.77
CA ALA A 15 29.83 -26.41 -19.46
C ALA A 15 30.44 -27.80 -19.23
N SER A 16 30.38 -28.27 -17.98
CA SER A 16 30.40 -29.71 -17.63
C SER A 16 30.18 -29.87 -16.12
N SER A 17 28.92 -29.96 -15.71
CA SER A 17 28.56 -30.58 -14.42
C SER A 17 27.22 -31.29 -14.61
N PRO A 18 27.08 -32.56 -14.22
CA PRO A 18 25.83 -33.29 -14.32
C PRO A 18 24.76 -32.65 -13.42
N PRO A 19 23.46 -32.83 -13.74
CA PRO A 19 22.38 -32.22 -12.96
C PRO A 19 22.40 -32.79 -11.53
N PRO A 20 22.34 -31.97 -10.48
CA PRO A 20 22.14 -32.49 -9.14
C PRO A 20 20.74 -33.10 -9.05
N GLU A 21 20.68 -34.36 -8.65
CA GLU A 21 19.47 -35.06 -8.23
C GLU A 21 18.65 -34.21 -7.26
N SER A 22 17.33 -34.33 -7.36
CA SER A 22 16.32 -33.61 -6.60
C SER A 22 16.65 -33.51 -5.11
N ARG A 23 17.17 -32.35 -4.69
CA ARG A 23 17.16 -31.96 -3.28
C ARG A 23 15.72 -31.68 -2.87
N PRO A 24 15.24 -32.23 -1.74
CA PRO A 24 13.94 -31.83 -1.22
C PRO A 24 13.95 -30.34 -0.91
N SER A 25 12.84 -29.68 -1.25
CA SER A 25 12.60 -28.25 -1.08
C SER A 25 12.89 -27.80 0.35
N GLU A 26 14.02 -27.11 0.55
CA GLU A 26 14.37 -26.44 1.80
C GLU A 26 14.03 -24.94 1.77
N TYR A 27 13.12 -24.54 0.87
CA TYR A 27 12.44 -23.25 0.94
C TYR A 27 11.00 -23.46 1.36
N GLY A 28 10.84 -23.96 2.58
CA GLY A 28 9.66 -23.63 3.37
C GLY A 28 9.70 -22.13 3.63
N LEU A 29 9.18 -21.33 2.70
CA LEU A 29 8.79 -19.95 2.94
C LEU A 29 7.65 -19.99 3.97
N HIS A 30 8.01 -20.21 5.24
CA HIS A 30 7.25 -19.58 6.30
C HIS A 30 7.30 -18.09 5.96
N PRO A 31 6.15 -17.40 5.78
CA PRO A 31 6.18 -15.95 5.68
C PRO A 31 6.87 -15.48 6.95
N GLN A 32 8.11 -15.00 6.81
CA GLN A 32 8.74 -14.24 7.86
C GLN A 32 7.81 -13.04 8.01
N PHE A 33 6.95 -13.10 9.02
CA PHE A 33 6.13 -11.97 9.41
C PHE A 33 7.11 -10.88 9.81
N PHE A 34 7.45 -10.02 8.84
CA PHE A 34 8.15 -8.79 9.15
C PHE A 34 7.29 -8.08 10.19
N PRO A 35 7.82 -7.72 11.36
CA PRO A 35 7.02 -7.37 12.53
C PRO A 35 6.10 -6.15 12.31
N LEU A 36 6.26 -5.44 11.19
CA LEU A 36 5.43 -4.29 10.79
C LEU A 36 4.81 -4.41 9.39
N SER A 37 4.89 -5.57 8.71
CA SER A 37 4.24 -5.71 7.39
C SER A 37 2.72 -5.52 7.48
N HIS A 38 2.13 -5.88 8.62
CA HIS A 38 0.72 -5.66 8.89
C HIS A 38 0.33 -4.17 9.00
N ALA A 39 1.29 -3.24 9.00
CA ALA A 39 1.09 -1.79 9.08
C ALA A 39 1.23 -1.10 7.71
N ALA A 40 1.49 -1.85 6.64
CA ALA A 40 1.64 -1.29 5.31
C ALA A 40 0.35 -0.62 4.81
N LEU A 41 0.49 0.52 4.13
CA LEU A 41 -0.63 1.30 3.59
C LEU A 41 -0.49 1.39 2.07
N SER A 42 -1.61 1.33 1.34
CA SER A 42 -1.65 1.53 -0.11
C SER A 42 -2.30 2.86 -0.46
N PHE A 43 -1.57 3.74 -1.14
CA PHE A 43 -2.09 5.03 -1.65
C PHE A 43 -2.39 4.93 -3.14
N LEU A 44 -3.62 5.21 -3.53
CA LEU A 44 -4.17 4.91 -4.85
C LEU A 44 -4.91 6.12 -5.40
N HIS A 45 -4.97 6.27 -6.74
CA HIS A 45 -5.80 7.32 -7.33
C HIS A 45 -7.29 6.94 -7.22
N GLY A 46 -7.72 5.86 -7.90
CA GLY A 46 -9.09 5.33 -7.82
C GLY A 46 -9.21 4.18 -6.83
N GLY A 47 -8.37 3.16 -6.98
CA GLY A 47 -8.36 2.00 -6.08
C GLY A 47 -8.07 0.68 -6.79
N ILE A 48 -7.69 -0.37 -6.05
CA ILE A 48 -7.44 -1.69 -6.63
C ILE A 48 -8.75 -2.47 -6.69
N SER A 49 -9.24 -2.80 -7.89
CA SER A 49 -10.48 -3.58 -8.03
C SER A 49 -10.31 -5.01 -7.50
N PRO A 50 -11.34 -5.60 -6.86
CA PRO A 50 -11.32 -7.02 -6.44
C PRO A 50 -10.97 -7.99 -7.58
N THR A 51 -11.29 -7.63 -8.82
CA THR A 51 -11.04 -8.44 -10.01
C THR A 51 -9.64 -8.27 -10.61
N ARG A 52 -8.90 -7.22 -10.21
CA ARG A 52 -7.58 -6.87 -10.78
C ARG A 52 -6.64 -6.34 -9.72
N VAL A 53 -6.12 -7.27 -8.92
CA VAL A 53 -5.27 -6.92 -7.76
C VAL A 53 -3.81 -6.65 -8.11
N SER A 54 -3.34 -7.19 -9.24
CA SER A 54 -1.98 -6.96 -9.72
C SER A 54 -1.96 -5.82 -10.74
N PRO A 55 -1.34 -4.67 -10.45
CA PRO A 55 -1.16 -3.63 -11.45
C PRO A 55 -0.22 -4.14 -12.55
N PRO A 56 -0.50 -3.85 -13.83
CA PRO A 56 0.43 -4.17 -14.91
C PRO A 56 1.74 -3.37 -14.75
N GLU A 57 2.87 -3.97 -15.14
CA GLU A 57 4.13 -3.24 -15.21
C GLU A 57 4.06 -2.16 -16.30
N ILE A 58 4.12 -0.89 -15.88
CA ILE A 58 4.16 0.24 -16.81
C ILE A 58 5.58 0.35 -17.35
N THR A 59 5.84 -0.28 -18.49
CA THR A 59 7.18 -0.33 -19.11
C THR A 59 7.41 0.74 -20.17
N LYS A 60 6.36 1.46 -20.60
CA LYS A 60 6.45 2.47 -21.66
C LYS A 60 6.25 3.89 -21.15
N LYS A 61 7.22 4.73 -21.49
CA LYS A 61 7.14 6.19 -21.34
C LYS A 61 6.39 6.74 -22.56
N GLU A 62 5.07 6.79 -22.49
CA GLU A 62 4.27 7.35 -23.57
C GLU A 62 4.55 8.85 -23.74
N ARG A 63 4.46 9.33 -24.98
CA ARG A 63 4.51 10.77 -25.28
C ARG A 63 3.22 11.40 -24.78
N GLN A 64 3.31 12.40 -23.90
CA GLN A 64 2.12 13.13 -23.47
C GLN A 64 1.41 13.72 -24.69
N PRO A 65 0.10 13.45 -24.86
CA PRO A 65 -0.66 14.08 -25.92
C PRO A 65 -0.72 15.60 -25.69
N PRO A 66 -0.94 16.41 -26.74
CA PRO A 66 -1.09 17.84 -26.58
C PRO A 66 -2.24 18.16 -25.60
N PRO A 67 -2.11 19.20 -24.77
CA PRO A 67 -3.06 19.47 -23.70
C PRO A 67 -4.45 19.81 -24.25
N HIS A 68 -5.49 19.32 -23.58
CA HIS A 68 -6.88 19.74 -23.76
C HIS A 68 -7.23 20.86 -22.78
N PRO A 69 -8.01 21.90 -23.18
CA PRO A 69 -8.50 22.24 -24.53
C PRO A 69 -7.46 22.97 -25.42
N PRO A 70 -7.61 23.02 -26.78
CA PRO A 70 -8.76 22.60 -27.58
C PRO A 70 -8.66 21.17 -28.16
N ASN A 71 -7.54 20.47 -27.94
CA ASN A 71 -7.29 19.16 -28.56
C ASN A 71 -8.25 18.11 -27.98
N PRO A 72 -8.96 17.31 -28.80
CA PRO A 72 -9.83 16.25 -28.28
C PRO A 72 -9.01 15.25 -27.48
N TYR A 73 -9.63 14.64 -26.46
CA TYR A 73 -8.99 13.55 -25.72
C TYR A 73 -8.78 12.37 -26.69
N PRO A 74 -7.53 11.98 -27.00
CA PRO A 74 -7.26 11.02 -28.06
C PRO A 74 -7.67 9.58 -27.68
N GLY A 75 -8.02 9.34 -26.41
CA GLY A 75 -8.22 7.99 -25.89
C GLY A 75 -6.91 7.20 -25.88
N LEU A 76 -7.04 5.89 -25.69
CA LEU A 76 -5.91 4.99 -25.89
C LEU A 76 -5.63 4.78 -27.38
N PRO A 77 -4.36 4.66 -27.80
CA PRO A 77 -4.01 4.26 -29.16
C PRO A 77 -4.68 2.95 -29.57
N GLY A 78 -4.94 2.76 -30.87
CA GLY A 78 -5.53 1.51 -31.38
C GLY A 78 -4.63 0.28 -31.25
N ASP A 79 -3.34 0.46 -30.99
CA ASP A 79 -2.35 -0.58 -30.72
C ASP A 79 -2.03 -0.73 -29.22
N ALA A 80 -2.86 -0.14 -28.35
CA ALA A 80 -2.75 -0.32 -26.90
C ALA A 80 -2.88 -1.80 -26.52
N THR A 81 -2.04 -2.21 -25.57
CA THR A 81 -2.02 -3.56 -25.01
C THR A 81 -3.22 -3.78 -24.09
N ASP A 82 -3.59 -5.04 -23.87
CA ASP A 82 -4.62 -5.40 -22.88
C ASP A 82 -4.27 -4.87 -21.48
N ALA A 83 -2.99 -4.83 -21.13
CA ALA A 83 -2.49 -4.26 -19.89
C ALA A 83 -2.74 -2.75 -19.78
N GLU A 84 -2.57 -1.99 -20.87
CA GLU A 84 -2.90 -0.56 -20.91
C GLU A 84 -4.41 -0.34 -20.82
N HIS A 85 -5.20 -1.15 -21.53
CA HIS A 85 -6.67 -1.14 -21.41
C HIS A 85 -7.13 -1.44 -19.99
N ASP A 86 -6.49 -2.37 -19.30
CA ASP A 86 -6.79 -2.72 -17.91
C ASP A 86 -6.37 -1.63 -16.92
N LEU A 87 -5.23 -0.98 -17.17
CA LEU A 87 -4.71 0.11 -16.34
C LEU A 87 -5.60 1.36 -16.38
N TYR A 88 -6.02 1.75 -17.58
CA TYR A 88 -6.80 2.97 -17.83
C TYR A 88 -8.32 2.72 -17.91
N GLY A 89 -8.75 1.46 -17.88
CA GLY A 89 -10.16 1.09 -17.84
C GLY A 89 -10.82 1.38 -16.49
N THR A 90 -12.16 1.26 -16.46
CA THR A 90 -12.97 1.56 -15.26
C THR A 90 -12.64 0.70 -14.05
N ASN A 91 -12.14 -0.52 -14.25
CA ASN A 91 -11.68 -1.40 -13.17
C ASN A 91 -10.17 -1.28 -12.89
N GLY A 92 -9.49 -0.35 -13.57
CA GLY A 92 -8.07 -0.07 -13.38
C GLY A 92 -7.80 0.80 -12.15
N PRO A 93 -6.56 0.81 -11.64
CA PRO A 93 -6.19 1.50 -10.40
C PRO A 93 -6.38 3.02 -10.44
N LEU A 94 -6.48 3.60 -11.63
CA LEU A 94 -6.70 5.02 -11.84
C LEU A 94 -8.19 5.41 -11.80
N TRP A 95 -9.10 4.52 -12.19
CA TRP A 95 -10.50 4.88 -12.44
C TRP A 95 -11.51 4.08 -11.62
N TYR A 96 -11.07 3.05 -10.88
CA TYR A 96 -11.97 2.26 -10.07
C TYR A 96 -12.66 3.11 -9.00
N ARG A 97 -14.00 3.01 -8.93
CA ARG A 97 -14.85 3.76 -7.99
C ARG A 97 -15.62 2.90 -7.01
N GLY A 98 -15.57 1.56 -7.14
CA GLY A 98 -16.43 0.66 -6.36
C GLY A 98 -16.24 0.81 -4.85
N TRP A 99 -15.01 1.03 -4.38
CA TRP A 99 -14.73 1.29 -2.96
C TRP A 99 -15.40 2.55 -2.40
N ALA A 100 -15.75 3.51 -3.25
CA ALA A 100 -16.44 4.73 -2.85
C ALA A 100 -17.96 4.66 -3.08
N LEU A 101 -18.40 3.97 -4.14
CA LEU A 101 -19.78 4.03 -4.62
C LEU A 101 -20.62 2.79 -4.26
N ASP A 102 -20.01 1.62 -4.12
CA ASP A 102 -20.75 0.38 -3.86
C ASP A 102 -21.23 0.30 -2.41
N ASP A 103 -22.24 -0.53 -2.17
CA ASP A 103 -22.85 -0.73 -0.86
C ASP A 103 -21.84 -1.19 0.21
N GLU A 104 -22.01 -0.73 1.45
CA GLU A 104 -21.11 -1.03 2.58
C GLU A 104 -20.94 -2.54 2.79
N HIS A 105 -22.02 -3.32 2.71
CA HIS A 105 -21.94 -4.77 2.93
C HIS A 105 -21.13 -5.46 1.83
N VAL A 106 -21.20 -4.96 0.59
CA VAL A 106 -20.44 -5.51 -0.53
C VAL A 106 -18.95 -5.20 -0.35
N VAL A 107 -18.60 -3.92 -0.14
CA VAL A 107 -17.19 -3.52 -0.05
C VAL A 107 -16.51 -4.12 1.17
N CYS A 108 -17.18 -4.21 2.33
CA CYS A 108 -16.59 -4.74 3.54
C CYS A 108 -16.38 -6.25 3.52
N ARG A 109 -17.16 -6.97 2.70
CA ARG A 109 -16.94 -8.39 2.44
C ARG A 109 -15.74 -8.64 1.51
N GLU A 110 -15.49 -7.73 0.57
CA GLU A 110 -14.50 -7.94 -0.49
C GLU A 110 -13.11 -7.38 -0.17
N VAL A 111 -13.03 -6.33 0.65
CA VAL A 111 -11.78 -5.62 0.94
C VAL A 111 -10.72 -6.52 1.56
N ASP A 112 -11.09 -7.48 2.40
CA ASP A 112 -10.14 -8.35 3.11
C ASP A 112 -9.28 -9.18 2.14
N ALA A 113 -9.88 -9.71 1.08
CA ALA A 113 -9.14 -10.48 0.07
C ALA A 113 -8.16 -9.60 -0.73
N VAL A 114 -8.47 -8.31 -0.91
CA VAL A 114 -7.58 -7.36 -1.60
C VAL A 114 -6.44 -6.93 -0.69
N LEU A 115 -6.73 -6.64 0.59
CA LEU A 115 -5.72 -6.33 1.59
C LEU A 115 -4.72 -7.46 1.77
N GLU A 116 -5.19 -8.71 1.85
CA GLU A 116 -4.34 -9.90 1.96
C GLU A 116 -3.41 -10.03 0.74
N LYS A 117 -3.97 -9.96 -0.47
CA LYS A 117 -3.19 -10.08 -1.73
C LYS A 117 -2.18 -8.96 -1.90
N THR A 118 -2.48 -7.76 -1.42
CA THR A 118 -1.58 -6.60 -1.50
C THR A 118 -0.61 -6.51 -0.32
N GLY A 119 -0.81 -7.33 0.72
CA GLY A 119 -0.05 -7.24 1.96
C GLY A 119 -0.21 -5.90 2.66
N THR A 120 -1.35 -5.24 2.51
CA THR A 120 -1.63 -3.93 3.11
C THR A 120 -2.72 -4.01 4.16
N ARG A 121 -2.69 -3.06 5.10
CA ARG A 121 -3.70 -2.89 6.14
C ARG A 121 -4.89 -2.07 5.68
N ARG A 122 -4.63 -1.09 4.81
CA ARG A 122 -5.61 -0.10 4.38
C ARG A 122 -5.38 0.31 2.93
N LEU A 123 -6.48 0.54 2.23
CA LEU A 123 -6.51 1.21 0.94
C LEU A 123 -6.93 2.67 1.15
N ILE A 124 -6.07 3.60 0.76
CA ILE A 124 -6.27 5.05 0.87
C ILE A 124 -6.36 5.62 -0.53
N MET A 125 -7.48 6.25 -0.88
CA MET A 125 -7.77 6.62 -2.27
C MET A 125 -8.51 7.93 -2.43
N GLY A 126 -8.34 8.54 -3.61
CA GLY A 126 -9.06 9.74 -4.02
C GLY A 126 -10.07 9.45 -5.13
N HIS A 127 -10.06 10.29 -6.18
CA HIS A 127 -10.78 10.16 -7.47
C HIS A 127 -12.31 10.26 -7.42
N THR A 128 -12.93 9.77 -6.35
CA THR A 128 -14.36 9.85 -6.11
C THR A 128 -14.60 10.78 -4.92
N PRO A 129 -14.88 12.07 -5.19
CA PRO A 129 -14.99 13.06 -4.13
C PRO A 129 -16.22 12.83 -3.27
N THR A 130 -16.03 12.93 -1.95
CA THR A 130 -17.11 12.97 -0.95
C THR A 130 -17.54 14.41 -0.62
N PHE A 131 -16.82 15.40 -1.15
CA PHE A 131 -17.06 16.85 -1.12
C PHE A 131 -16.96 17.58 0.22
N ASP A 132 -17.35 16.96 1.35
CA ASP A 132 -17.43 17.63 2.65
C ASP A 132 -16.41 17.11 3.67
N ARG A 133 -16.08 15.83 3.62
CA ARG A 133 -15.18 15.18 4.59
C ARG A 133 -14.56 13.90 4.06
N MET A 134 -13.41 13.53 4.63
CA MET A 134 -12.86 12.19 4.45
C MET A 134 -13.82 11.13 5.03
N VAL A 135 -13.92 9.99 4.37
CA VAL A 135 -14.81 8.89 4.78
C VAL A 135 -13.99 7.64 5.04
N SER A 136 -14.21 7.04 6.20
CA SER A 136 -13.69 5.73 6.56
C SER A 136 -14.81 4.70 6.39
N ARG A 137 -14.47 3.57 5.77
CA ARG A 137 -15.39 2.44 5.58
C ARG A 137 -14.73 1.16 6.12
N CYS A 138 -15.55 0.19 6.49
CA CYS A 138 -15.08 -1.14 6.89
C CYS A 138 -14.01 -1.11 7.99
N ASP A 139 -14.26 -0.41 9.09
CA ASP A 139 -13.31 -0.27 10.21
C ASP A 139 -11.96 0.36 9.80
N GLY A 140 -12.04 1.33 8.88
CA GLY A 140 -10.89 2.05 8.33
C GLY A 140 -10.04 1.26 7.34
N LYS A 141 -10.44 0.05 6.94
CA LYS A 141 -9.77 -0.70 5.87
C LYS A 141 -9.76 0.09 4.55
N ILE A 142 -10.77 0.94 4.34
CA ILE A 142 -10.89 1.84 3.20
C ILE A 142 -10.97 3.28 3.72
N ILE A 143 -10.14 4.17 3.17
CA ILE A 143 -10.15 5.59 3.50
C ILE A 143 -10.25 6.40 2.20
N LEU A 144 -11.36 7.12 2.06
CA LEU A 144 -11.61 8.05 0.96
C LEU A 144 -11.14 9.44 1.38
N ILE A 145 -10.11 9.96 0.72
CA ILE A 145 -9.45 11.23 1.07
C ILE A 145 -9.74 12.37 0.11
N ASP A 146 -10.43 12.09 -1.00
CA ASP A 146 -10.82 13.14 -1.94
C ASP A 146 -12.04 13.89 -1.44
N THR A 147 -11.79 15.09 -0.93
CA THR A 147 -12.79 16.03 -0.44
C THR A 147 -13.17 17.08 -1.46
N GLY A 148 -12.78 16.90 -2.73
CA GLY A 148 -13.15 17.81 -3.82
C GLY A 148 -12.41 19.16 -3.80
N ILE A 149 -11.15 19.20 -3.34
CA ILE A 149 -10.33 20.43 -3.19
C ILE A 149 -10.21 21.28 -4.48
N SER A 150 -10.41 20.68 -5.66
CA SER A 150 -10.36 21.38 -6.93
C SER A 150 -11.40 22.50 -7.00
N SER A 151 -11.01 23.65 -7.56
CA SER A 151 -11.92 24.78 -7.78
C SER A 151 -13.13 24.43 -8.65
N ALA A 152 -13.03 23.41 -9.48
CA ALA A 152 -14.14 22.90 -10.29
C ALA A 152 -15.24 22.21 -9.46
N TYR A 153 -14.88 21.65 -8.29
CA TYR A 153 -15.83 20.97 -7.40
C TYR A 153 -16.26 21.86 -6.24
N GLY A 154 -15.36 22.71 -5.73
CA GLY A 154 -15.66 23.61 -4.61
C GLY A 154 -15.79 22.88 -3.26
N GLY A 155 -15.16 21.72 -3.14
CA GLY A 155 -15.08 20.99 -1.88
C GLY A 155 -14.11 21.64 -0.88
N VAL A 156 -13.73 20.90 0.16
CA VAL A 156 -12.97 21.46 1.29
C VAL A 156 -11.46 21.20 1.19
N LEU A 157 -10.66 22.14 1.70
CA LEU A 157 -9.24 21.89 1.93
C LEU A 157 -9.09 20.88 3.07
N SER A 158 -8.39 19.79 2.83
CA SER A 158 -8.14 18.77 3.85
C SER A 158 -6.78 18.10 3.68
N ALA A 159 -6.23 17.58 4.78
CA ALA A 159 -5.06 16.71 4.77
C ALA A 159 -5.31 15.46 5.62
N LEU A 160 -4.79 14.32 5.18
CA LEU A 160 -4.78 13.08 5.96
C LEU A 160 -3.57 13.11 6.90
N ASP A 161 -3.79 12.81 8.17
CA ASP A 161 -2.74 12.66 9.17
C ASP A 161 -2.87 11.27 9.80
N ILE A 162 -1.81 10.46 9.64
CA ILE A 162 -1.70 9.10 10.18
C ILE A 162 -0.58 9.13 11.20
N LYS A 163 -0.92 8.89 12.45
CA LYS A 163 0.02 8.81 13.55
C LYS A 163 0.15 7.36 13.98
N TYR A 164 1.37 6.86 13.88
CA TYR A 164 1.72 5.51 14.30
C TYR A 164 2.72 5.60 15.44
N SER A 165 2.44 4.93 16.55
CA SER A 165 3.28 4.92 17.74
C SER A 165 3.51 3.48 18.20
N LEU A 166 4.73 3.19 18.62
CA LEU A 166 5.10 1.93 19.26
C LEU A 166 5.58 2.26 20.67
N ILE A 167 4.78 1.90 21.67
CA ILE A 167 5.05 2.17 23.07
C ILE A 167 5.57 0.87 23.69
N PRO A 168 6.81 0.81 24.19
CA PRO A 168 7.32 -0.41 24.84
C PRO A 168 6.46 -0.75 26.06
N ILE A 169 6.10 -2.02 26.20
CA ILE A 169 5.40 -2.54 27.38
C ILE A 169 6.47 -3.09 28.33
N ASP A 170 6.69 -2.39 29.44
CA ASP A 170 7.61 -2.83 30.49
C ASP A 170 6.94 -3.89 31.38
N ASP A 171 7.20 -5.16 31.10
CA ASP A 171 6.81 -6.27 31.99
C ASP A 171 7.60 -6.28 33.32
N SER A 172 8.58 -5.37 33.48
CA SER A 172 9.49 -5.31 34.64
C SER A 172 8.86 -4.80 35.95
N VAL A 173 7.61 -4.30 35.92
CA VAL A 173 6.93 -3.79 37.13
C VAL A 173 6.47 -4.90 38.09
N GLN A 174 6.54 -6.18 37.69
CA GLN A 174 6.28 -7.33 38.58
C GLN A 174 7.54 -7.97 39.17
N SER A 175 8.74 -7.49 38.84
CA SER A 175 9.96 -7.99 39.47
C SER A 175 10.28 -7.18 40.74
N ALA A 176 10.49 -7.91 41.83
CA ALA A 176 10.66 -7.43 43.21
C ALA A 176 11.49 -6.12 43.35
N PRO A 177 11.19 -5.28 44.36
CA PRO A 177 11.92 -4.04 44.60
C PRO A 177 13.41 -4.33 44.85
N GLY A 178 14.27 -3.92 43.91
CA GLY A 178 15.73 -3.96 44.10
C GLY A 178 16.60 -4.24 42.87
N THR A 179 16.04 -4.64 41.73
CA THR A 179 16.83 -4.86 40.50
C THR A 179 16.53 -3.79 39.46
N ARG A 180 17.45 -2.83 39.30
CA ARG A 180 17.43 -1.91 38.15
C ARG A 180 17.78 -2.71 36.89
N ALA A 181 16.80 -2.94 36.03
CA ALA A 181 17.06 -3.44 34.68
C ALA A 181 17.97 -2.45 33.93
N PRO A 182 18.92 -2.93 33.11
CA PRO A 182 19.78 -2.06 32.31
C PRO A 182 18.93 -1.28 31.30
N ALA A 183 19.28 0.00 31.09
CA ALA A 183 18.58 0.95 30.21
C ALA A 183 18.62 0.60 28.70
N SER A 184 18.91 -0.65 28.35
CA SER A 184 19.04 -1.14 26.96
C SER A 184 18.35 -2.49 26.73
N ALA A 185 17.48 -2.95 27.64
CA ALA A 185 16.66 -4.13 27.37
C ALA A 185 15.67 -3.77 26.25
N LYS A 186 15.76 -4.43 25.09
CA LYS A 186 14.74 -4.34 24.04
C LYS A 186 13.42 -4.82 24.67
N ALA A 187 12.36 -4.03 24.57
CA ALA A 187 11.05 -4.46 25.04
C ALA A 187 10.60 -5.69 24.21
N GLU A 188 10.15 -6.73 24.91
CA GLU A 188 9.65 -7.97 24.28
C GLU A 188 8.28 -7.77 23.64
N LYS A 189 7.53 -6.74 24.08
CA LYS A 189 6.22 -6.36 23.57
C LYS A 189 6.11 -4.86 23.42
N TYR A 190 5.32 -4.44 22.44
CA TYR A 190 4.97 -3.05 22.20
C TYR A 190 3.46 -2.92 22.09
N LEU A 191 2.91 -1.86 22.65
CA LEU A 191 1.58 -1.37 22.29
C LEU A 191 1.73 -0.52 21.03
N GLU A 192 1.23 -1.05 19.92
CA GLU A 192 1.02 -0.30 18.70
C GLU A 192 -0.25 0.51 18.81
N GLN A 193 -0.15 1.80 18.50
CA GLN A 193 -1.27 2.71 18.40
C GLN A 193 -1.26 3.40 17.04
N GLU A 194 -2.37 3.35 16.34
CA GLU A 194 -2.60 3.99 15.05
C GLU A 194 -3.81 4.91 15.15
N ILE A 195 -3.58 6.22 14.97
CA ILE A 195 -4.63 7.24 14.94
C ILE A 195 -4.67 7.85 13.55
N ILE A 196 -5.85 7.84 12.94
CA ILE A 196 -6.08 8.45 11.63
C ILE A 196 -7.07 9.59 11.78
N GLN A 197 -6.68 10.75 11.28
CA GLN A 197 -7.47 11.95 11.37
C GLN A 197 -7.42 12.77 10.08
N ALA A 198 -8.49 13.51 9.83
CA ALA A 198 -8.55 14.54 8.82
C ALA A 198 -8.24 15.89 9.45
N ILE A 199 -7.36 16.65 8.82
CA ILE A 199 -7.06 18.04 9.17
C ILE A 199 -7.78 18.93 8.18
N TYR A 200 -8.63 19.83 8.68
CA TYR A 200 -9.29 20.89 7.93
C TYR A 200 -8.85 22.26 8.49
N PRO A 201 -9.10 23.37 7.78
CA PRO A 201 -8.95 24.70 8.35
C PRO A 201 -9.68 24.83 9.70
N GLY A 202 -8.91 24.99 10.79
CA GLY A 202 -9.45 25.18 12.15
C GLY A 202 -10.05 23.94 12.82
N LYS A 203 -10.03 22.75 12.18
CA LYS A 203 -10.62 21.52 12.75
C LYS A 203 -9.72 20.31 12.51
N ARG A 204 -9.70 19.38 13.48
CA ARG A 204 -9.20 18.02 13.30
C ARG A 204 -10.31 17.04 13.63
N ASP A 205 -10.40 15.96 12.86
CA ASP A 205 -11.44 14.95 13.02
C ASP A 205 -10.82 13.56 13.02
N VAL A 206 -10.80 12.90 14.17
CA VAL A 206 -10.27 11.53 14.31
C VAL A 206 -11.37 10.57 13.92
N PHE A 207 -11.10 9.70 12.95
CA PHE A 207 -12.10 8.76 12.43
C PHE A 207 -11.63 7.30 12.42
N VAL A 208 -10.37 7.04 12.79
CA VAL A 208 -9.88 5.70 13.17
C VAL A 208 -8.92 5.82 14.35
N SER A 209 -9.05 4.93 15.33
CA SER A 209 -8.11 4.78 16.45
C SER A 209 -8.00 3.30 16.78
N HIS A 210 -6.89 2.68 16.38
CA HIS A 210 -6.64 1.25 16.62
C HIS A 210 -5.47 1.08 17.58
N GLU A 211 -5.61 0.11 18.47
CA GLU A 211 -4.56 -0.30 19.40
C GLU A 211 -4.38 -1.82 19.33
N ARG A 212 -3.13 -2.29 19.37
CA ARG A 212 -2.82 -3.71 19.43
C ARG A 212 -1.48 -3.96 20.08
N GLU A 213 -1.34 -5.11 20.72
CA GLU A 213 -0.03 -5.58 21.18
C GLU A 213 0.70 -6.29 20.05
N ILE A 214 1.99 -5.99 19.87
CA ILE A 214 2.88 -6.67 18.94
C ILE A 214 4.14 -7.15 19.65
N ALA A 215 4.68 -8.28 19.20
CA ALA A 215 5.92 -8.84 19.73
C ALA A 215 7.13 -8.08 19.17
N GLY A 216 8.06 -7.73 20.06
CA GLY A 216 9.30 -7.02 19.78
C GLY A 216 10.42 -7.89 19.19
N HIS A 217 10.08 -8.86 18.33
CA HIS A 217 11.10 -9.66 17.66
C HIS A 217 12.07 -8.73 16.92
N ALA A 218 13.36 -8.96 17.09
CA ALA A 218 14.41 -8.04 16.65
C ALA A 218 14.22 -7.64 15.18
N LEU A 219 13.92 -6.35 14.97
CA LEU A 219 14.11 -5.65 13.70
C LEU A 219 15.51 -5.88 13.13
#